data_AF-A0A1I5VZV3-F1
#
_entry.id   AF-A0A1I5VZV3-F1
#
_cell.length_a   1.000
_cell.length_b   1.000
_cell.length_c   1.000
_cell.angle_alpha   90.00
_cell.angle_beta   90.00
_cell.angle_gamma   90.00
#
_symmetry.space_group_name_H-M   'P 1'
#
loop_
_entity.id
_entity.type
_entity.pdbx_description
1 polymer ?
#
loop_
_entity_poly.entity_id
_entity_poly.type
_entity_poly.pdbx_seq_one_letter_code
_entity_poly.pdbx_strand_id
1 'polypeptide(L)'
;MEENNKLQKFDLDALPAFFKDLTEEQQKAYLEKLANDNADLKKYANEKIIDSKVAERDMVTDIEFLKQVETEGKVIKVKRKYRTGSGEMDINISGGDKKFIIPILVVIGIIIIAMLFILFR
;
A
#
# COMPACT_ATOMS: atom_id res chain seq x y z
N MET A 1 -14.72 0.33 -35.69
CA MET A 1 -13.90 1.37 -35.03
C MET A 1 -14.78 2.61 -34.94
N GLU A 2 -15.57 2.69 -33.88
CA GLU A 2 -16.54 3.78 -33.67
C GLU A 2 -15.88 4.95 -32.94
N GLU A 3 -16.33 6.14 -33.32
CA GLU A 3 -15.71 7.43 -33.12
C GLU A 3 -15.59 7.83 -31.64
N ASN A 4 -14.36 7.89 -31.13
CA ASN A 4 -14.02 8.49 -29.83
C ASN A 4 -13.94 10.03 -29.93
N ASN A 5 -15.00 10.68 -30.43
CA ASN A 5 -15.07 12.14 -30.46
C ASN A 5 -16.38 12.63 -29.83
N LYS A 6 -16.67 12.13 -28.62
CA LYS A 6 -17.63 12.79 -27.75
C LYS A 6 -16.93 14.00 -27.13
N LEU A 7 -17.02 15.14 -27.81
CA LEU A 7 -16.93 16.46 -27.20
C LEU A 7 -17.68 16.39 -25.87
N GLN A 8 -16.92 16.42 -24.78
CA GLN A 8 -17.44 16.35 -23.43
C GLN A 8 -18.34 17.60 -23.28
N LYS A 9 -19.66 17.41 -23.33
CA LYS A 9 -20.62 18.51 -23.09
C LYS A 9 -20.34 19.00 -21.67
N PHE A 10 -19.70 20.16 -21.56
CA PHE A 10 -19.52 20.82 -20.28
C PHE A 10 -20.91 21.15 -19.75
N ASP A 11 -21.18 20.74 -18.51
CA ASP A 11 -22.42 21.06 -17.83
C ASP A 11 -22.38 22.54 -17.50
N LEU A 12 -23.10 23.36 -18.27
CA LEU A 12 -23.05 24.82 -18.19
C LEU A 12 -23.54 25.34 -16.82
N ASP A 13 -24.30 24.52 -16.09
CA ASP A 13 -24.78 24.79 -14.73
C ASP A 13 -23.74 24.50 -13.63
N ALA A 14 -22.67 23.75 -13.96
CA ALA A 14 -21.55 23.50 -13.04
C ALA A 14 -20.44 24.57 -13.16
N LEU A 15 -20.57 25.51 -14.10
CA LEU A 15 -19.62 26.59 -14.29
C LEU A 15 -19.87 27.71 -13.27
N PRO A 16 -18.80 28.31 -12.72
CA PRO A 16 -18.95 29.36 -11.72
C PRO A 16 -19.65 30.58 -12.30
N ALA A 17 -20.41 31.31 -11.46
CA ALA A 17 -21.28 32.41 -11.90
C ALA A 17 -20.58 33.46 -12.78
N PHE A 18 -19.30 33.74 -12.51
CA PHE A 18 -18.47 34.68 -13.27
C PHE A 18 -18.19 34.25 -14.72
N PHE A 19 -18.41 32.97 -15.07
CA PHE A 19 -18.18 32.46 -16.42
C PHE A 19 -19.06 33.17 -17.46
N LYS A 20 -20.28 33.54 -17.08
CA LYS A 20 -21.23 34.26 -17.96
C LYS A 20 -20.85 35.73 -18.18
N ASP A 21 -20.00 36.29 -17.33
CA ASP A 21 -19.52 37.67 -17.41
C ASP A 21 -18.22 37.81 -18.24
N LEU A 22 -17.64 36.68 -18.68
CA LEU A 22 -16.43 36.65 -19.51
C LEU A 22 -16.75 36.89 -20.99
N THR A 23 -15.79 37.44 -21.74
CA THR A 23 -15.90 37.54 -23.21
C THR A 23 -15.88 36.14 -23.86
N GLU A 24 -16.43 36.01 -25.07
CA GLU A 24 -16.50 34.71 -25.77
C GLU A 24 -15.12 34.03 -25.92
N GLU A 25 -14.06 34.80 -26.15
CA GLU A 25 -12.68 34.30 -26.22
C GLU A 25 -12.19 33.78 -24.85
N GLN A 26 -12.52 34.46 -23.76
CA GLN A 26 -12.16 34.05 -22.41
C GLN A 26 -12.94 32.83 -21.95
N GLN A 27 -14.22 32.73 -22.32
CA GLN A 27 -15.05 31.55 -22.08
C GLN A 27 -14.47 30.32 -22.78
N LYS A 28 -14.08 30.46 -24.04
CA LYS A 28 -13.48 29.37 -24.82
C LYS A 28 -12.13 28.92 -24.22
N ALA A 29 -11.27 29.88 -23.87
CA ALA A 29 -9.99 29.57 -23.22
C ALA A 29 -10.17 28.89 -21.85
N TYR A 30 -11.18 29.32 -21.07
CA TYR A 30 -11.51 28.70 -19.79
C TYR A 30 -12.02 27.27 -19.95
N LEU A 31 -12.92 27.02 -20.91
CA LEU A 31 -13.42 25.67 -21.19
C LEU A 31 -12.31 24.74 -21.67
N GLU A 32 -11.41 25.23 -22.54
CA GLU A 32 -10.27 24.45 -23.02
C GLU A 32 -9.30 24.12 -21.89
N LYS A 33 -9.03 25.08 -21.00
CA LYS A 33 -8.24 24.85 -19.79
C LYS A 33 -8.91 23.85 -18.85
N LEU A 34 -10.21 23.98 -18.62
CA LEU A 34 -10.99 23.07 -17.78
C LEU A 34 -11.05 21.64 -18.37
N ALA A 35 -11.06 21.52 -19.70
CA ALA A 35 -10.96 20.25 -20.40
C ALA A 35 -9.62 19.56 -20.12
N ASN A 36 -8.52 20.31 -20.29
CA ASN A 36 -7.17 19.82 -20.04
C ASN A 36 -6.96 19.48 -18.56
N ASP A 37 -7.35 20.37 -17.64
CA ASP A 37 -7.23 20.16 -16.20
C ASP A 37 -8.04 18.91 -15.77
N ASN A 38 -9.23 18.68 -16.31
CA ASN A 38 -10.01 17.47 -16.05
C ASN A 38 -9.35 16.20 -16.59
N ALA A 39 -8.73 16.26 -17.77
CA ALA A 39 -8.02 15.13 -18.35
C ALA A 39 -6.79 14.76 -17.50
N ASP A 40 -6.03 15.76 -17.07
CA ASP A 40 -4.86 15.59 -16.20
C ASP A 40 -5.26 15.08 -14.81
N LEU A 41 -6.33 15.62 -14.22
CA LEU A 41 -6.85 15.14 -12.93
C LEU A 41 -7.32 13.68 -13.01
N LYS A 42 -8.02 13.29 -14.09
CA LYS A 42 -8.42 11.89 -14.31
C LYS A 42 -7.21 10.98 -14.46
N LYS A 43 -6.18 11.42 -15.20
CA LYS A 43 -4.95 10.67 -15.37
C LYS A 43 -4.23 10.48 -14.05
N TYR A 44 -4.05 11.55 -13.28
CA TYR A 44 -3.42 11.53 -11.96
C TYR A 44 -4.20 10.65 -10.96
N ALA A 45 -5.53 10.75 -10.94
CA ALA A 45 -6.37 9.90 -10.11
C ALA A 45 -6.24 8.42 -10.50
N ASN A 46 -6.23 8.11 -11.79
CA ASN A 46 -6.01 6.74 -12.28
C ASN A 46 -4.63 6.20 -11.92
N GLU A 47 -3.57 6.99 -12.07
CA GLU A 47 -2.21 6.61 -11.66
C GLU A 47 -2.18 6.28 -10.15
N LYS A 48 -2.78 7.12 -9.31
CA LYS A 48 -2.86 6.85 -7.86
C LYS A 48 -3.68 5.61 -7.51
N ILE A 49 -4.77 5.36 -8.22
CA ILE A 49 -5.59 4.15 -8.03
C ILE A 49 -4.77 2.92 -8.42
N ILE A 50 -4.03 2.97 -9.52
CA ILE A 50 -3.15 1.88 -9.96
C ILE A 50 -2.06 1.63 -8.91
N ASP A 51 -1.35 2.67 -8.47
CA ASP A 51 -0.33 2.57 -7.43
C ASP A 51 -0.88 1.95 -6.14
N SER A 52 -2.10 2.33 -5.75
CA SER A 52 -2.76 1.78 -4.57
C SER A 52 -3.12 0.31 -4.76
N LYS A 53 -3.67 -0.08 -5.92
CA LYS A 53 -3.98 -1.49 -6.23
C LYS A 53 -2.74 -2.36 -6.27
N VAL A 54 -1.62 -1.84 -6.78
CA VAL A 54 -0.33 -2.54 -6.77
C VAL A 54 0.14 -2.75 -5.33
N ALA A 55 0.10 -1.70 -4.50
CA ALA A 55 0.47 -1.80 -3.10
C ALA A 55 -0.42 -2.79 -2.32
N GLU A 56 -1.74 -2.80 -2.57
CA GLU A 56 -2.66 -3.77 -1.98
C GLU A 56 -2.30 -5.21 -2.36
N ARG A 57 -2.00 -5.44 -3.65
CA ARG A 57 -1.59 -6.77 -4.14
C ARG A 57 -0.28 -7.23 -3.51
N ASP A 58 0.70 -6.34 -3.39
CA ASP A 58 1.99 -6.64 -2.75
C ASP A 58 1.79 -6.96 -1.26
N MET A 59 0.95 -6.20 -0.56
CA MET A 59 0.60 -6.46 0.83
C MET A 59 -0.09 -7.83 1.02
N VAL A 60 -1.02 -8.20 0.14
CA VAL A 60 -1.69 -9.53 0.21
C VAL A 60 -0.67 -10.65 0.04
N THR A 61 0.22 -10.53 -0.94
CA THR A 61 1.29 -11.50 -1.20
C THR A 61 2.20 -11.66 0.02
N ASP A 62 2.56 -10.55 0.66
CA ASP A 62 3.41 -10.55 1.84
C ASP A 62 2.72 -11.12 3.07
N ILE A 63 1.43 -10.86 3.25
CA ILE A 63 0.63 -11.49 4.30
C ILE A 63 0.54 -13.01 4.09
N GLU A 64 0.38 -13.46 2.84
CA GLU A 64 0.34 -14.89 2.51
C GLU A 64 1.68 -15.58 2.81
N PHE A 65 2.79 -14.95 2.43
CA PHE A 65 4.13 -15.42 2.79
C PHE A 65 4.31 -15.49 4.31
N LEU A 66 3.92 -14.44 5.04
CA LEU A 66 4.01 -14.41 6.50
C LEU A 66 3.17 -15.51 7.15
N LYS A 67 1.97 -15.79 6.66
CA LYS A 67 1.14 -16.91 7.15
C LYS A 67 1.80 -18.26 6.93
N GLN A 68 2.42 -18.49 5.78
CA GLN A 68 3.17 -19.72 5.53
C GLN A 68 4.32 -19.87 6.53
N VAL A 69 5.09 -18.81 6.78
CA VAL A 69 6.23 -18.89 7.70
C VAL A 69 5.81 -18.96 9.17
N GLU A 70 4.70 -18.34 9.54
CA GLU A 70 4.09 -18.54 10.87
C GLU A 70 3.69 -20.00 11.07
N THR A 71 3.14 -20.65 10.03
CA THR A 71 2.80 -22.09 10.04
C THR A 71 4.05 -22.98 10.18
N GLU A 72 5.20 -22.53 9.67
CA GLU A 72 6.51 -23.21 9.87
C GLU A 72 7.10 -23.00 11.28
N GLY A 73 6.45 -22.23 12.16
CA GLY A 73 6.88 -22.04 13.54
C GLY A 73 8.17 -21.21 13.70
N LYS A 74 8.60 -20.49 12.67
CA LYS A 74 9.82 -19.65 12.70
C LYS A 74 9.52 -18.27 13.27
N VAL A 75 10.44 -17.74 14.07
CA VAL A 75 10.36 -16.37 14.60
C VAL A 75 10.89 -15.39 13.57
N ILE A 76 10.04 -14.49 13.04
CA ILE A 76 10.43 -13.51 12.03
C ILE A 76 10.06 -12.09 12.45
N LYS A 77 11.00 -11.16 12.16
CA LYS A 77 10.76 -9.73 12.12
C LYS A 77 10.91 -9.24 10.69
N VAL A 78 9.81 -8.82 10.07
CA VAL A 78 9.83 -8.21 8.74
C VAL A 78 9.53 -6.71 8.87
N LYS A 79 10.43 -5.89 8.33
CA LYS A 79 10.21 -4.46 8.11
C LYS A 79 10.02 -4.24 6.60
N ARG A 80 8.87 -3.72 6.19
CA ARG A 80 8.62 -3.38 4.78
C ARG A 80 8.04 -1.98 4.65
N LYS A 81 8.56 -1.25 3.67
CA LYS A 81 8.05 0.03 3.22
C LYS A 81 7.24 -0.17 1.94
N TYR A 82 6.01 0.30 1.93
CA TYR A 82 5.14 0.30 0.76
C TYR A 82 4.91 1.73 0.28
N ARG A 83 5.02 1.98 -1.02
CA ARG A 83 4.59 3.25 -1.64
C ARG A 83 3.17 3.09 -2.13
N THR A 84 2.27 3.89 -1.59
CA THR A 84 0.86 3.99 -2.01
C THR A 84 0.64 5.30 -2.77
N GLY A 85 -0.47 5.43 -3.49
CA GLY A 85 -0.85 6.70 -4.13
C GLY A 85 -1.02 7.87 -3.15
N SER A 86 -1.13 7.59 -1.84
CA SER A 86 -1.22 8.60 -0.76
C SER A 86 0.10 8.88 -0.02
N GLY A 87 1.16 8.09 -0.22
CA GLY A 87 2.43 8.24 0.51
C GLY A 87 3.10 6.91 0.88
N GLU A 88 4.13 6.97 1.73
CA GLU A 88 4.88 5.79 2.20
C GLU A 88 4.26 5.22 3.49
N MET A 89 4.12 3.90 3.55
CA MET A 89 3.64 3.18 4.74
C MET A 89 4.70 2.18 5.22
N ASP A 90 5.12 2.32 6.48
CA ASP A 90 6.14 1.47 7.10
C ASP A 90 5.45 0.43 8.00
N ILE A 91 5.53 -0.84 7.63
CA ILE A 91 4.88 -1.94 8.35
C ILE A 91 5.94 -2.80 9.03
N ASN A 92 5.84 -2.91 10.36
CA ASN A 92 6.65 -3.80 11.18
C ASN A 92 5.79 -4.99 11.63
N ILE A 93 6.02 -6.17 11.05
CA ILE A 93 5.34 -7.40 11.45
C ILE A 93 6.32 -8.27 12.24
N SER A 94 5.93 -8.63 13.47
CA SER A 94 6.66 -9.54 14.35
C SER A 94 5.75 -10.71 14.70
N GLY A 95 6.16 -11.92 14.33
CA GLY A 95 5.39 -13.15 14.55
C GLY A 95 6.29 -14.38 14.76
N GLY A 96 5.76 -15.39 15.45
CA GLY A 96 6.47 -16.65 15.73
C GLY A 96 6.11 -17.26 17.09
N ASP A 97 6.07 -18.59 17.15
CA ASP A 97 5.66 -19.31 18.37
C ASP A 97 6.85 -19.53 19.33
N LYS A 98 6.81 -18.85 20.48
CA LYS A 98 7.81 -19.00 21.56
C LYS A 98 7.69 -20.32 22.31
N LYS A 99 6.59 -21.06 22.14
CA LYS A 99 6.35 -22.33 22.84
C LYS A 99 7.35 -23.43 22.47
N PHE A 100 8.03 -23.33 21.33
CA PHE A 100 9.07 -24.30 20.91
C PHE A 100 10.44 -23.99 21.51
N ILE A 101 10.77 -22.71 21.71
CA ILE A 101 12.08 -22.26 22.24
C ILE A 101 12.20 -22.56 23.74
N ILE A 102 11.13 -22.37 24.50
CA ILE A 102 11.10 -22.57 25.95
C ILE A 102 11.51 -23.99 26.37
N PRO A 103 10.90 -25.09 25.85
CA PRO A 103 11.27 -26.44 26.24
C PRO A 103 12.70 -26.81 25.83
N ILE A 104 13.18 -26.35 24.68
CA ILE A 104 14.58 -26.57 24.25
C ILE A 104 15.56 -25.91 25.22
N LEU A 105 15.31 -24.66 25.63
CA LEU A 105 16.13 -23.97 26.63
C LEU A 105 16.15 -24.69 27.98
N VAL A 106 15.01 -25.23 28.42
CA VAL A 106 14.93 -26.01 29.67
C VAL A 106 15.77 -27.29 29.58
N VAL A 107 15.68 -28.03 28.48
CA VAL A 107 16.48 -29.25 28.27
C VAL A 107 17.97 -28.94 28.27
N ILE A 108 18.40 -27.90 27.55
CA ILE A 108 19.81 -27.46 27.55
C ILE A 108 20.26 -27.04 28.95
N GLY A 109 19.42 -26.32 29.69
CA GLY A 109 19.70 -25.91 31.07
C GLY A 109 19.94 -27.11 31.99
N ILE A 110 19.10 -28.15 31.89
CA ILE A 110 19.25 -29.38 32.69
C ILE A 110 20.56 -30.10 32.33
N ILE A 111 20.91 -30.17 31.04
CA ILE A 111 22.16 -30.80 30.58
C ILE A 111 23.39 -30.08 31.16
N ILE A 112 23.39 -28.74 31.15
CA ILE A 112 24.49 -27.94 31.71
C ILE A 112 24.61 -28.18 33.21
N ILE A 113 23.49 -28.17 33.95
CA ILE A 113 23.48 -28.44 35.39
C ILE A 113 24.00 -29.85 35.68
N ALA A 114 23.60 -30.85 34.90
CA ALA A 114 24.08 -32.23 35.05
C ALA A 114 25.59 -32.35 34.80
N MET A 115 26.13 -31.68 33.76
CA MET A 115 27.57 -31.65 33.51
C MET A 115 28.34 -30.96 34.64
N LEU A 116 27.85 -29.83 35.14
CA LEU A 116 28.45 -29.15 36.29
C LEU A 116 28.45 -30.05 37.53
N PHE A 117 27.36 -30.79 37.75
CA PHE A 117 27.29 -31.73 38.86
C PHE A 117 28.28 -32.90 38.74
N ILE A 118 28.62 -33.33 37.52
CA ILE A 118 29.65 -34.36 37.28
C ILE A 118 31.06 -33.80 37.44
N LEU A 119 31.30 -32.56 36.98
CA LEU A 119 32.62 -31.89 37.06
C LEU A 119 32.98 -31.41 38.47
N PHE A 120 31.98 -31.03 39.28
CA PHE A 120 32.15 -30.53 40.65
C PHE A 120 31.84 -31.58 41.73
N ARG A 121 31.67 -32.84 41.36
CA ARG A 121 31.57 -33.98 42.28
C ARG A 121 32.89 -34.72 42.38
#